data_AF-A0A1H9GGQ5-F1
#
_entry.id   AF-A0A1H9GGQ5-F1
#
_cell.length_a   1.000
_cell.length_b   1.000
_cell.length_c   1.000
_cell.angle_alpha   90.00
_cell.angle_beta   90.00
_cell.angle_gamma   90.00
#
_symmetry.space_group_name_H-M   'P 1'
#
loop_
_entity.id
_entity.type
_entity.pdbx_description
1 polymer ?
#
loop_
_entity_poly.entity_id
_entity_poly.type
_entity_poly.pdbx_seq_one_letter_code
_entity_poly.pdbx_strand_id
1 'polypeptide(L)' 'TAQAMPKSDAMDRLIKELLGDRLLELSRYVMLDTLNRSMTIDKTALIDAGYTLITH' A
#
# COMPACT_ATOMS: atom_id res chain seq x y z
N THR A 1 -12.62 -14.76 28.62
CA THR A 1 -13.00 -15.75 27.59
C THR A 1 -12.68 -15.15 26.24
N ALA A 2 -11.71 -15.69 25.51
CA ALA A 2 -11.37 -15.21 24.17
C ALA A 2 -12.49 -15.65 23.22
N GLN A 3 -13.37 -14.72 22.89
CA GLN A 3 -14.44 -14.94 21.92
C GLN A 3 -13.79 -15.14 20.55
N ALA A 4 -13.92 -16.34 19.99
CA ALA A 4 -13.46 -16.63 18.64
C ALA A 4 -14.19 -15.68 17.68
N MET A 5 -13.46 -14.75 17.07
CA MET A 5 -14.03 -13.85 16.07
C MET A 5 -14.59 -14.68 14.91
N PRO A 6 -15.74 -14.30 14.34
CA PRO A 6 -16.25 -14.92 13.13
C PRO A 6 -15.15 -14.93 12.08
N LYS A 7 -14.95 -16.07 11.41
CA LYS A 7 -13.89 -16.27 10.41
C LYS A 7 -13.87 -15.17 9.32
N SER A 8 -15.03 -14.57 9.02
CA SER A 8 -15.16 -13.42 8.11
C SER A 8 -14.47 -12.16 8.66
N ASP A 9 -14.77 -11.77 9.91
CA ASP A 9 -14.24 -10.54 10.51
C ASP A 9 -12.72 -10.60 10.69
N ALA A 10 -12.18 -11.78 10.99
CA ALA A 10 -10.74 -11.99 11.10
C ALA A 10 -10.04 -11.87 9.74
N MET A 11 -10.65 -12.41 8.67
CA MET A 11 -10.13 -12.28 7.31
C MET A 11 -10.20 -10.84 6.81
N ASP A 12 -11.29 -10.12 7.09
CA ASP A 12 -11.44 -8.72 6.70
C ASP A 12 -10.40 -7.81 7.38
N ARG A 13 -10.06 -8.10 8.64
CA ARG A 13 -8.96 -7.42 9.34
C ARG A 13 -7.61 -7.71 8.72
N LEU A 14 -7.32 -8.98 8.45
CA LEU A 14 -6.07 -9.37 7.80
C LEU A 14 -5.92 -8.69 6.42
N ILE A 15 -6.99 -8.64 5.63
CA ILE A 15 -6.98 -7.94 4.34
C ILE A 15 -6.68 -6.45 4.53
N LYS A 16 -7.33 -5.80 5.50
CA LYS A 16 -7.09 -4.37 5.80
C LYS A 16 -5.67 -4.11 6.26
N GLU A 17 -5.09 -4.98 7.08
CA GLU A 17 -3.70 -4.89 7.53
C GLU A 17 -2.73 -5.05 6.36
N LEU A 18 -2.91 -6.10 5.54
CA LEU A 18 -2.07 -6.33 4.36
C LEU A 18 -2.16 -5.18 3.35
N LEU A 19 -3.36 -4.65 3.12
CA LEU A 19 -3.54 -3.48 2.25
C LEU A 19 -2.91 -2.23 2.88
N GLY A 20 -3.08 -2.04 4.18
CA GLY A 20 -2.50 -0.93 4.94
C GLY A 20 -0.97 -0.90 4.84
N ASP A 21 -0.31 -2.03 5.09
CA ASP A 21 1.14 -2.15 5.00
C ASP A 21 1.65 -1.87 3.58
N ARG A 22 0.94 -2.36 2.56
CA ARG A 22 1.31 -2.12 1.15
C ARG A 22 1.10 -0.67 0.74
N LEU A 23 0.01 -0.03 1.18
CA LEU A 23 -0.24 1.38 0.94
C LEU A 23 0.77 2.26 1.66
N LEU A 24 1.15 1.90 2.89
CA LEU A 24 2.17 2.60 3.66
C LEU A 24 3.54 2.51 2.98
N GLU A 25 3.92 1.33 2.47
CA GLU A 25 5.16 1.17 1.70
C GLU A 25 5.14 2.03 0.43
N LEU A 26 4.04 1.97 -0.36
CA LEU A 26 3.90 2.77 -1.58
C LEU A 26 3.93 4.29 -1.32
N SER A 27 3.39 4.74 -0.18
CA SER A 27 3.37 6.16 0.19
C SER A 27 4.75 6.80 0.32
N ARG A 28 5.81 5.99 0.48
CA ARG A 28 7.19 6.47 0.51
C ARG A 28 7.70 6.92 -0.86
N TYR A 29 7.12 6.38 -1.92
CA TYR A 29 7.61 6.56 -3.29
C TYR A 29 6.62 7.30 -4.18
N VAL A 30 5.34 7.32 -3.80
CA VAL A 30 4.26 7.88 -4.63
C VAL A 30 3.54 8.99 -3.88
N MET A 31 3.52 10.16 -4.51
CA MET A 31 2.65 11.27 -4.11
C MET A 31 1.50 11.40 -5.12
N LEU A 32 0.28 11.42 -4.61
CA LEU A 32 -0.92 11.58 -5.41
C LEU A 32 -1.56 12.94 -5.12
N ASP A 33 -1.67 13.77 -6.15
CA ASP A 33 -2.49 14.97 -6.14
C ASP A 33 -3.80 14.65 -6.85
N THR A 34 -4.84 14.39 -6.05
CA THR A 34 -6.16 14.01 -6.55
C THR A 34 -6.94 15.18 -7.14
N LEU A 35 -6.62 16.41 -6.76
CA LEU A 35 -7.27 17.61 -7.28
C LEU A 35 -6.84 17.84 -8.72
N ASN A 36 -5.52 17.77 -8.96
CA ASN A 36 -4.94 17.97 -10.29
C ASN A 36 -4.84 16.67 -11.10
N ARG A 37 -5.24 15.54 -10.52
CA ARG A 37 -5.12 14.19 -11.12
C ARG A 37 -3.69 13.88 -11.55
N SER A 38 -2.70 14.38 -10.81
CA SER A 38 -1.28 14.16 -11.07
C SER A 38 -0.70 13.21 -10.04
N MET A 39 0.19 12.33 -10.49
CA MET A 39 0.94 11.42 -9.64
C MET A 39 2.42 11.67 -9.85
N THR A 40 3.15 11.84 -8.76
CA THR A 40 4.62 11.90 -8.76
C THR A 40 5.14 10.59 -8.21
N ILE A 41 6.04 9.95 -8.95
CA ILE A 41 6.70 8.70 -8.56
C ILE A 41 8.18 9.02 -8.41
N ASP A 42 8.72 8.83 -7.21
CA ASP A 42 10.15 8.94 -6.96
C ASP A 42 10.86 7.67 -7.43
N LYS A 43 11.31 7.71 -8.69
CA LYS A 43 12.04 6.61 -9.32
C LYS A 43 13.37 6.31 -8.62
N THR A 44 14.06 7.32 -8.10
CA THR A 44 15.36 7.14 -7.44
C THR A 44 15.17 6.32 -6.17
N ALA A 45 14.23 6.74 -5.32
CA ALA A 45 13.92 6.04 -4.08
C ALA A 45 13.42 4.60 -4.33
N LEU A 46 12.63 4.37 -5.40
CA LEU A 46 12.22 3.02 -5.80
C LEU A 46 13.41 2.13 -6.15
N ILE A 47 14.33 2.63 -6.99
CA ILE A 47 15.51 1.87 -7.43
C ILE A 47 16.42 1.58 -6.24
N ASP A 48 16.64 2.55 -5.36
CA ASP A 48 17.46 2.39 -4.15
C ASP A 48 16.86 1.35 -3.19
N ALA A 49 15.53 1.23 -3.15
CA ALA A 49 14.81 0.19 -2.42
C ALA A 49 14.75 -1.17 -3.15
N GLY A 50 15.32 -1.28 -4.36
CA GLY A 50 15.40 -2.52 -5.14
C GLY A 50 14.20 -2.80 -6.04
N TYR A 51 13.31 -1.82 -6.25
CA TYR A 51 12.17 -1.96 -7.14
C TYR A 51 12.52 -1.64 -8.60
N THR A 52 11.89 -2.36 -9.52
CA THR A 52 11.90 -2.05 -10.96
C THR A 52 10.59 -1.36 -11.34
N LEU A 53 10.69 -0.15 -11.91
CA LEU A 53 9.53 0.56 -12.44
C LEU A 53 9.19 0.04 -13.84
N ILE A 54 7.97 -0.48 -14.02
CA ILE A 54 7.44 -0.98 -15.30
C ILE A 54 6.33 -0.02 -15.76
N THR A 55 6.42 0.48 -16.99
CA THR A 55 5.42 1.35 -17.64
C THR A 55 5.01 0.74 -18.98
N HIS A 56 3.72 0.72 -19.30
CA HIS A 56 3.15 0.15 -20.53
C HIS A 56 2.65 1.23 -21.48
#